data_AF-A0A950K6H1-F1
#
_entry.id   AF-A0A950K6H1-F1
#
_cell.length_a   1.000
_cell.length_b   1.000
_cell.length_c   1.000
_cell.angle_alpha   90.00
_cell.angle_beta   90.00
_cell.angle_gamma   90.00
#
_symmetry.space_group_name_H-M   'P 1'
#
loop_
_entity.id
_entity.type
_entity.pdbx_description
1 polymer ?
#
loop_
_entity_poly.entity_id
_entity_poly.type
_entity_poly.pdbx_seq_one_letter_code
_entity_poly.pdbx_strand_id
1 'polypeptide(L)'
;MTDSRLSSCKRCFKPLAPEDFAQDRAMVLLGRAYCSFCLEAMTPTCHLCRKPVHEADFADGRAVTLQGVRFCDSCMEQAVRSEEPLHVVRVEKPDLGGKSRRASIRFVPPLDCELILKPSGLKGLLSANVAKLWIDVSEGGLRAIVQGKYPSGDLLQGKFVHPELDGKMEFEGVVRHARLSERFPDCTLVGLMFQEPSTLLQAFIRDVLGRDPGMYSLNPPTPKPRPPSARSA
;
A
#
# COMPACT_ATOMS: atom_id res chain seq x y z
N MET A 1 -20.75 13.34 34.02
CA MET A 1 -19.48 12.58 33.87
C MET A 1 -19.39 12.12 32.43
N THR A 2 -18.79 12.93 31.57
CA THR A 2 -18.57 12.60 30.15
C THR A 2 -17.31 11.75 30.07
N ASP A 3 -17.52 10.45 29.89
CA ASP A 3 -16.49 9.44 29.69
C ASP A 3 -15.76 9.75 28.38
N SER A 4 -14.77 10.65 28.48
CA SER A 4 -13.99 11.14 27.35
C SER A 4 -13.03 10.02 27.00
N ARG A 5 -13.49 9.06 26.18
CA ARG A 5 -12.66 7.99 25.66
C ARG A 5 -11.46 8.62 24.96
N LEU A 6 -10.33 8.62 25.65
CA LEU A 6 -9.04 8.98 25.10
C LEU A 6 -8.83 8.09 23.87
N SER A 7 -8.86 8.72 22.70
CA SER A 7 -8.53 8.04 21.47
C SER A 7 -7.01 7.94 21.39
N SER A 8 -6.47 6.88 20.80
CA SER A 8 -5.04 6.75 20.58
C SER A 8 -4.75 6.73 19.09
N CYS A 9 -3.61 7.29 18.69
CA CYS A 9 -3.15 7.25 17.31
C CYS A 9 -3.04 5.79 16.88
N LYS A 10 -3.76 5.41 15.82
CA LYS A 10 -3.80 4.05 15.32
C LYS A 10 -2.43 3.51 14.93
N ARG A 11 -1.53 4.40 14.48
CA ARG A 11 -0.19 4.04 13.98
C ARG A 11 0.86 3.94 15.07
N CYS A 12 0.97 4.93 15.95
CA CYS A 12 2.02 4.99 16.97
C CYS A 12 1.52 4.78 18.41
N PHE A 13 0.22 4.54 18.60
CA PHE A 13 -0.44 4.35 19.89
C PHE A 13 -0.32 5.54 20.86
N LYS A 14 0.21 6.69 20.42
CA LYS A 14 0.25 7.92 21.21
C LYS A 14 -1.18 8.29 21.64
N PRO A 15 -1.44 8.55 22.93
CA PRO A 15 -2.74 9.06 23.36
C PRO A 15 -3.01 10.41 22.70
N LEU A 16 -4.25 10.59 22.23
CA LEU A 16 -4.74 11.79 21.57
C LEU A 16 -5.83 12.39 22.45
N ALA A 17 -5.60 13.62 22.87
CA ALA A 17 -6.55 14.37 23.65
C ALA A 17 -7.57 15.07 22.71
N PRO A 18 -8.78 15.39 23.17
CA PRO A 18 -9.74 16.15 22.36
C PRO A 18 -9.16 17.45 21.77
N GLU A 19 -8.25 18.09 22.48
CA GLU A 19 -7.56 19.31 22.06
C GLU A 19 -6.64 19.07 20.85
N ASP A 20 -6.09 17.87 20.70
CA ASP A 20 -5.27 17.53 19.53
C ASP A 20 -6.11 17.56 18.24
N PHE A 21 -7.39 17.17 18.32
CA PHE A 21 -8.31 17.26 17.17
C PHE A 21 -8.77 18.69 16.91
N ALA A 22 -9.01 19.47 17.97
CA ALA A 22 -9.39 20.88 17.83
C ALA A 22 -8.26 21.75 17.25
N GLN A 23 -7.00 21.32 17.39
CA GLN A 23 -5.81 22.03 16.91
C GLN A 23 -5.20 21.42 15.63
N ASP A 24 -5.92 20.54 14.93
CA ASP A 24 -5.44 19.81 13.74
C ASP A 24 -4.13 19.02 13.97
N ARG A 25 -3.81 18.70 15.22
CA ARG A 25 -2.67 17.84 15.62
C ARG A 25 -3.03 16.36 15.58
N ALA A 26 -4.31 16.05 15.40
CA ALA A 26 -4.84 14.72 15.17
C ALA A 26 -6.03 14.79 14.20
N MET A 27 -6.20 13.75 13.39
CA MET A 27 -7.31 13.63 12.46
C MET A 27 -7.92 12.23 12.54
N VAL A 28 -9.22 12.14 12.31
CA VAL A 28 -9.92 10.86 12.14
C VAL A 28 -10.02 10.56 10.65
N LEU A 29 -9.37 9.48 10.22
CA LEU A 29 -9.49 8.94 8.86
C LEU A 29 -10.15 7.57 8.94
N LEU A 30 -11.24 7.38 8.20
CA LEU A 30 -11.98 6.10 8.15
C LEU A 30 -12.34 5.56 9.56
N GLY A 31 -12.79 6.45 10.44
CA GLY A 31 -13.15 6.10 11.83
C GLY A 31 -11.97 5.79 12.75
N ARG A 32 -10.72 6.02 12.33
CA ARG A 32 -9.51 5.79 13.11
C ARG A 32 -8.77 7.09 13.35
N ALA A 33 -8.32 7.32 14.58
CA ALA A 33 -7.58 8.52 14.93
C ALA A 33 -6.08 8.36 14.60
N TYR A 34 -5.45 9.41 14.07
CA TYR A 34 -4.02 9.46 13.78
C TYR A 34 -3.44 10.79 14.27
N CYS A 35 -2.22 10.80 14.79
CA CYS A 35 -1.50 12.05 15.07
C CYS A 35 -0.95 12.66 13.78
N SER A 36 -0.77 13.98 13.77
CA SER A 36 -0.24 14.76 12.63
C SER A 36 1.06 14.18 12.07
N PHE A 37 2.02 13.83 12.94
CA PHE A 37 3.29 13.23 12.49
C PHE A 37 3.09 11.91 11.75
N CYS A 38 2.19 11.05 12.24
CA CYS A 38 1.90 9.79 11.56
C CYS A 38 1.13 10.01 10.26
N LEU A 39 0.27 11.03 10.19
CA LEU A 39 -0.43 11.45 8.98
C LEU A 39 0.54 11.96 7.92
N GLU A 40 1.43 12.89 8.27
CA GLU A 40 2.48 13.40 7.38
C GLU A 40 3.35 12.28 6.83
N ALA A 41 3.73 11.32 7.70
CA ALA A 41 4.50 10.15 7.28
C ALA A 41 3.70 9.12 6.45
N MET A 42 2.38 9.29 6.29
CA MET A 42 1.55 8.54 5.33
C MET A 42 1.20 9.38 4.11
N THR A 43 1.34 10.71 4.18
CA THR A 43 1.02 11.59 3.08
C THR A 43 1.93 11.23 1.89
N PRO A 44 1.34 10.97 0.72
CA PRO A 44 2.11 10.79 -0.50
C PRO A 44 3.05 11.96 -0.71
N THR A 45 4.25 11.71 -1.22
CA THR A 45 5.21 12.78 -1.52
C THR A 45 5.55 12.78 -3.00
N CYS A 46 5.84 13.95 -3.55
CA CYS A 46 6.28 14.13 -4.91
C CYS A 46 7.64 13.43 -5.09
N HIS A 47 7.79 12.66 -6.16
CA HIS A 47 9.01 11.91 -6.42
C HIS A 47 10.26 12.80 -6.58
N LEU A 48 10.11 13.95 -7.24
CA LEU A 48 11.21 14.86 -7.50
C LEU A 48 11.55 15.71 -6.29
N CYS A 49 10.59 16.53 -5.82
CA CYS A 49 10.87 17.51 -4.77
C CYS A 49 10.59 17.03 -3.34
N ARG A 50 10.04 15.82 -3.17
CA ARG A 50 9.68 15.21 -1.87
C ARG A 50 8.66 15.99 -1.04
N LYS A 51 8.07 17.04 -1.58
CA LYS A 51 6.97 17.77 -0.93
C LYS A 51 5.74 16.87 -0.80
N PRO A 52 4.95 17.01 0.27
CA PRO A 52 3.66 16.32 0.40
C PRO A 52 2.76 16.64 -0.80
N VAL A 53 1.99 15.65 -1.24
CA VAL A 53 0.99 15.75 -2.30
C VAL A 53 -0.30 15.18 -1.74
N HIS A 54 -1.32 16.02 -1.61
CA HIS A 54 -2.61 15.63 -1.04
C HIS A 54 -3.53 15.08 -2.12
N GLU A 55 -4.50 14.25 -1.76
CA GLU A 55 -5.48 13.70 -2.72
C GLU A 55 -6.30 14.79 -3.42
N ALA A 56 -6.61 15.88 -2.70
CA ALA A 56 -7.28 17.04 -3.27
C ALA A 56 -6.49 17.66 -4.43
N ASP A 57 -5.14 17.63 -4.38
CA ASP A 57 -4.32 18.15 -5.46
C ASP A 57 -4.49 17.34 -6.75
N PHE A 58 -4.75 16.04 -6.67
CA PHE A 58 -5.04 15.21 -7.84
C PHE A 58 -6.44 15.48 -8.40
N ALA A 59 -7.43 15.64 -7.53
CA ALA A 59 -8.80 15.99 -7.93
C ALA A 59 -8.86 17.35 -8.63
N ASP A 60 -8.03 18.30 -8.19
CA ASP A 60 -7.92 19.64 -8.76
C ASP A 60 -6.98 19.71 -9.98
N GLY A 61 -6.34 18.60 -10.38
CA GLY A 61 -5.35 18.57 -11.46
C GLY A 61 -4.02 19.29 -11.14
N ARG A 62 -3.77 19.63 -9.88
CA ARG A 62 -2.53 20.20 -9.33
C ARG A 62 -1.51 19.14 -8.93
N ALA A 63 -1.80 17.87 -9.19
CA ALA A 63 -0.88 16.76 -9.05
C ALA A 63 -1.23 15.69 -10.09
N VAL A 64 -0.23 14.92 -10.49
CA VAL A 64 -0.39 13.85 -11.47
C VAL A 64 0.34 12.59 -11.02
N THR A 65 -0.20 11.43 -11.40
CA THR A 65 0.52 10.17 -11.31
C THR A 65 0.95 9.75 -12.71
N LEU A 66 2.26 9.66 -12.94
CA LEU A 66 2.84 9.17 -14.20
C LEU A 66 3.59 7.87 -13.91
N GLN A 67 3.20 6.78 -14.58
CA GLN A 67 3.83 5.46 -14.41
C GLN A 67 3.87 4.97 -12.94
N GLY A 68 2.80 5.24 -12.17
CA GLY A 68 2.70 4.89 -10.75
C GLY A 68 3.53 5.78 -9.82
N VAL A 69 4.13 6.86 -10.33
CA VAL A 69 4.94 7.82 -9.57
C VAL A 69 4.19 9.15 -9.48
N ARG A 70 4.14 9.72 -8.26
CA ARG A 70 3.36 10.95 -7.96
C ARG A 70 4.21 12.21 -8.13
N PHE A 71 3.67 13.22 -8.78
CA PHE A 71 4.30 14.52 -9.02
C PHE A 71 3.36 15.66 -8.63
N CYS A 72 3.89 16.69 -7.96
CA CYS A 72 3.15 17.92 -7.67
C CYS A 72 3.13 18.83 -8.90
N ASP A 73 2.24 19.82 -8.91
CA ASP A 73 2.08 20.85 -9.95
C ASP A 73 3.42 21.42 -10.44
N SER A 74 4.24 21.93 -9.52
CA SER A 74 5.54 22.55 -9.87
C SER A 74 6.54 21.60 -10.54
N CYS A 75 6.38 20.29 -10.34
CA CYS A 75 7.25 19.26 -10.88
C CYS A 75 6.61 18.50 -12.06
N MET A 76 5.34 18.78 -12.37
CA MET A 76 4.56 18.09 -13.38
C MET A 76 5.13 18.33 -14.78
N GLU A 77 5.36 19.59 -15.17
CA GLU A 77 5.95 19.90 -16.48
C GLU A 77 7.33 19.26 -16.64
N GLN A 78 8.14 19.26 -15.58
CA GLN A 78 9.43 18.60 -15.61
C GLN A 78 9.25 17.10 -15.81
N ALA A 79 8.33 16.46 -15.11
CA ALA A 79 8.05 15.03 -15.24
C ALA A 79 7.53 14.63 -16.63
N VAL A 80 6.71 15.47 -17.26
CA VAL A 80 6.21 15.27 -18.64
C VAL A 80 7.31 15.54 -19.66
N ARG A 81 8.11 16.61 -19.50
CA ARG A 81 9.21 16.92 -20.44
C ARG A 81 10.40 15.98 -20.30
N SER A 82 10.58 15.39 -19.11
CA SER A 82 11.52 14.30 -18.90
C SER A 82 10.95 12.95 -19.34
N GLU A 83 10.06 12.95 -20.34
CA GLU A 83 9.81 11.86 -21.31
C GLU A 83 11.09 11.35 -22.03
N GLU A 84 12.28 11.46 -21.41
CA GLU A 84 13.15 10.30 -21.41
C GLU A 84 12.30 9.15 -20.82
N PRO A 85 12.04 8.08 -21.58
CA PRO A 85 11.40 6.93 -20.96
C PRO A 85 12.26 6.57 -19.75
N LEU A 86 11.67 6.61 -18.54
CA LEU A 86 12.22 5.89 -17.38
C LEU A 86 12.38 4.45 -17.87
N HIS A 87 13.57 4.14 -18.38
CA HIS A 87 13.89 2.98 -19.22
C HIS A 87 12.80 1.89 -19.22
N VAL A 88 11.76 2.07 -20.07
CA VAL A 88 11.17 0.91 -20.73
C VAL A 88 12.23 0.55 -21.74
N VAL A 89 13.25 -0.18 -21.29
CA VAL A 89 14.17 -0.79 -22.22
C VAL A 89 13.31 -1.81 -22.97
N ARG A 90 12.81 -1.42 -24.15
CA ARG A 90 12.59 -2.39 -25.21
C ARG A 90 13.97 -2.93 -25.55
N VAL A 91 14.42 -3.88 -24.73
CA VAL A 91 15.59 -4.70 -25.02
C VAL A 91 15.17 -5.56 -26.20
N GLU A 92 15.56 -5.17 -27.41
CA GLU A 92 15.70 -6.12 -28.51
C GLU A 92 16.68 -7.19 -28.04
N LYS A 93 16.13 -8.29 -27.53
CA LYS A 93 16.78 -9.52 -27.07
C LYS A 93 18.27 -9.65 -27.49
N PRO A 94 19.24 -9.23 -26.65
CA PRO A 94 20.55 -9.84 -26.65
C PRO A 94 20.49 -10.95 -25.61
N ASP A 95 20.71 -12.16 -26.10
CA ASP A 95 20.77 -13.39 -25.33
C ASP A 95 21.99 -13.37 -24.39
N LEU A 96 21.88 -12.68 -23.25
CA LEU A 96 22.95 -12.56 -22.26
C LEU A 96 22.37 -12.61 -20.84
N GLY A 97 22.16 -13.83 -20.33
CA GLY A 97 22.54 -14.34 -19.00
C GLY A 97 22.39 -13.52 -17.71
N GLY A 98 21.74 -12.36 -17.71
CA GLY A 98 21.54 -11.51 -16.54
C GLY A 98 20.34 -12.00 -15.73
N LYS A 99 20.56 -12.88 -14.77
CA LYS A 99 19.51 -13.32 -13.83
C LYS A 99 19.00 -12.10 -13.04
N SER A 100 17.83 -11.58 -13.41
CA SER A 100 17.05 -10.72 -12.52
C SER A 100 16.91 -11.43 -11.18
N ARG A 101 17.43 -10.84 -10.10
CA ARG A 101 17.35 -11.43 -8.76
C ARG A 101 15.93 -11.39 -8.18
N ARG A 102 14.96 -10.77 -8.84
CA ARG A 102 13.59 -10.60 -8.34
C ARG A 102 12.57 -11.08 -9.36
N ALA A 103 11.69 -11.96 -8.89
CA ALA A 103 10.64 -12.58 -9.70
C ALA A 103 9.33 -11.77 -9.76
N SER A 104 9.10 -10.80 -8.85
CA SER A 104 7.80 -10.07 -8.78
C SER A 104 7.90 -8.62 -8.28
N ILE A 105 6.93 -7.79 -8.72
CA ILE A 105 6.72 -6.38 -8.37
C ILE A 105 6.17 -6.26 -6.94
N ARG A 106 6.54 -5.22 -6.20
CA ARG A 106 6.07 -4.95 -4.83
C ARG A 106 5.21 -3.69 -4.77
N PHE A 107 4.08 -3.79 -4.07
CA PHE A 107 3.08 -2.76 -3.87
C PHE A 107 3.11 -2.26 -2.42
N VAL A 108 2.86 -0.97 -2.23
CA VAL A 108 2.64 -0.38 -0.90
C VAL A 108 1.16 -0.53 -0.57
N PRO A 109 0.79 -0.99 0.63
CA PRO A 109 -0.61 -1.22 0.96
C PRO A 109 -1.44 0.07 0.95
N PRO A 110 -2.69 0.02 0.43
CA PRO A 110 -3.63 1.13 0.51
C PRO A 110 -4.17 1.26 1.95
N LEU A 111 -4.71 2.45 2.28
CA LEU A 111 -5.10 2.84 3.65
C LEU A 111 -6.27 2.02 4.22
N ASP A 112 -7.09 1.45 3.35
CA ASP A 112 -8.28 0.66 3.66
C ASP A 112 -7.99 -0.85 3.77
N CYS A 113 -6.77 -1.30 3.45
CA CYS A 113 -6.37 -2.68 3.61
C CYS A 113 -5.67 -2.92 4.95
N GLU A 114 -6.21 -3.84 5.74
CA GLU A 114 -5.62 -4.23 7.03
C GLU A 114 -4.87 -5.55 6.92
N LEU A 115 -3.66 -5.56 7.49
CA LEU A 115 -2.86 -6.77 7.66
C LEU A 115 -2.94 -7.27 9.10
N ILE A 116 -3.41 -8.51 9.26
CA ILE A 116 -3.33 -9.27 10.51
C ILE A 116 -2.28 -10.35 10.34
N LEU A 117 -1.26 -10.37 11.19
CA LEU A 117 -0.28 -11.45 11.29
C LEU A 117 -0.34 -12.09 12.67
N LYS A 118 -0.23 -13.41 12.72
CA LYS A 118 -0.18 -14.21 13.95
C LYS A 118 0.84 -15.36 13.80
N PRO A 119 1.45 -15.82 14.90
CA PRO A 119 2.18 -17.09 14.89
C PRO A 119 1.28 -18.24 14.43
N SER A 120 1.82 -19.27 13.79
CA SER A 120 1.03 -20.46 13.45
C SER A 120 0.66 -21.31 14.69
N GLY A 121 -0.36 -22.15 14.53
CA GLY A 121 -0.79 -23.12 15.55
C GLY A 121 -1.43 -22.50 16.80
N LEU A 122 -1.34 -23.21 17.93
CA LEU A 122 -1.98 -22.82 19.19
C LEU A 122 -1.49 -21.47 19.73
N LYS A 123 -0.22 -21.12 19.47
CA LYS A 123 0.34 -19.81 19.83
C LYS A 123 -0.42 -18.68 19.15
N GLY A 124 -0.84 -18.86 17.90
CA GLY A 124 -1.60 -17.87 17.14
C GLY A 124 -2.99 -17.58 17.69
N LEU A 125 -3.67 -18.60 18.23
CA LEU A 125 -5.03 -18.46 18.76
C LEU A 125 -5.09 -17.47 19.93
N LEU A 126 -4.09 -17.51 20.80
CA LEU A 126 -3.99 -16.65 21.99
C LEU A 126 -3.23 -15.35 21.72
N SER A 127 -2.58 -15.23 20.56
CA SER A 127 -1.80 -14.05 20.21
C SER A 127 -2.67 -12.95 19.61
N ALA A 128 -2.39 -11.72 20.01
CA ALA A 128 -2.85 -10.52 19.32
C ALA A 128 -2.22 -10.41 17.92
N ASN A 129 -2.69 -9.45 17.11
CA ASN A 129 -2.04 -9.12 15.85
C ASN A 129 -0.60 -8.67 16.12
N VAL A 130 0.38 -9.37 15.55
CA VAL A 130 1.80 -9.07 15.75
C VAL A 130 2.30 -8.04 14.74
N ALA A 131 1.57 -7.79 13.65
CA ALA A 131 1.90 -6.75 12.69
C ALA A 131 1.73 -5.35 13.31
N LYS A 132 2.80 -4.56 13.30
CA LYS A 132 2.81 -3.14 13.71
C LYS A 132 2.78 -2.21 12.50
N LEU A 133 3.50 -2.58 11.44
CA LEU A 133 3.54 -1.82 10.20
C LEU A 133 3.63 -2.76 9.01
N TRP A 134 2.76 -2.56 8.02
CA TRP A 134 2.88 -3.21 6.73
C TRP A 134 3.65 -2.29 5.78
N ILE A 135 4.74 -2.79 5.20
CA ILE A 135 5.63 -1.99 4.34
C ILE A 135 5.27 -2.19 2.87
N ASP A 136 5.27 -3.45 2.42
CA ASP A 136 4.94 -3.79 1.03
C ASP A 136 4.48 -5.25 0.90
N VAL A 137 3.92 -5.58 -0.26
CA VAL A 137 3.48 -6.92 -0.65
C VAL A 137 3.77 -7.17 -2.14
N SER A 138 4.05 -8.41 -2.51
CA SER A 138 4.05 -8.91 -3.88
C SER A 138 3.29 -10.23 -3.94
N GLU A 139 3.04 -10.74 -5.14
CA GLU A 139 2.42 -12.06 -5.34
C GLU A 139 3.19 -13.21 -4.64
N GLY A 140 4.47 -13.02 -4.32
CA GLY A 140 5.32 -14.03 -3.68
C GLY A 140 5.56 -13.83 -2.19
N GLY A 141 5.18 -12.70 -1.60
CA GLY A 141 5.47 -12.43 -0.20
C GLY A 141 5.18 -11.01 0.24
N LEU A 142 5.51 -10.68 1.49
CA LEU A 142 5.32 -9.33 2.02
C LEU A 142 6.44 -8.93 2.98
N ARG A 143 6.55 -7.64 3.24
CA ARG A 143 7.39 -7.10 4.31
C ARG A 143 6.54 -6.37 5.34
N ALA A 144 6.81 -6.67 6.60
CA ALA A 144 6.15 -6.02 7.72
C ALA A 144 7.11 -5.86 8.91
N ILE A 145 6.83 -4.87 9.75
CA ILE A 145 7.40 -4.76 11.08
C ILE A 145 6.45 -5.48 12.03
N VAL A 146 6.97 -6.45 12.76
CA VAL A 146 6.22 -7.27 13.71
C VAL A 146 6.78 -7.12 15.12
N GLN A 147 5.91 -7.22 16.13
CA GLN A 147 6.31 -7.14 17.54
C GLN A 147 6.93 -8.46 17.99
N GLY A 148 8.11 -8.41 18.61
CA GLY A 148 8.87 -9.58 19.02
C GLY A 148 9.90 -10.03 17.97
N LYS A 149 10.49 -11.21 18.21
CA LYS A 149 11.54 -11.82 17.37
C LYS A 149 10.98 -13.02 16.63
N TYR A 150 11.19 -13.03 15.32
CA TYR A 150 10.78 -14.13 14.42
C TYR A 150 11.96 -14.49 13.52
N PRO A 151 12.77 -15.51 13.86
CA PRO A 151 13.88 -15.94 13.02
C PRO A 151 13.44 -16.46 11.65
N SER A 152 14.38 -16.53 10.72
CA SER A 152 14.16 -17.18 9.43
C SER A 152 13.75 -18.65 9.63
N GLY A 153 12.72 -19.09 8.90
CA GLY A 153 12.11 -20.40 9.04
C GLY A 153 10.81 -20.40 9.85
N ASP A 154 10.55 -19.36 10.66
CA ASP A 154 9.29 -19.23 11.38
C ASP A 154 8.11 -19.10 10.42
N LEU A 155 6.97 -19.65 10.85
CA LEU A 155 5.75 -19.71 10.08
C LEU A 155 4.71 -18.76 10.70
N LEU A 156 4.25 -17.79 9.90
CA LEU A 156 3.22 -16.83 10.28
C LEU A 156 1.97 -17.05 9.44
N GLN A 157 0.82 -17.00 10.11
CA GLN A 157 -0.48 -16.97 9.48
C GLN A 157 -0.92 -15.51 9.33
N GLY A 158 -1.35 -15.15 8.13
CA GLY A 158 -1.73 -13.80 7.80
C GLY A 158 -3.13 -13.70 7.21
N LYS A 159 -3.74 -12.53 7.36
CA LYS A 159 -5.04 -12.21 6.78
C LYS A 159 -5.03 -10.78 6.25
N PHE A 160 -5.48 -10.61 5.01
CA PHE A 160 -5.86 -9.31 4.47
C PHE A 160 -7.36 -9.09 4.70
N VAL A 161 -7.70 -7.89 5.18
CA VAL A 161 -9.09 -7.44 5.32
C VAL A 161 -9.21 -6.16 4.50
N HIS A 162 -10.10 -6.16 3.52
CA HIS A 162 -10.29 -5.05 2.59
C HIS A 162 -11.78 -4.91 2.27
N PRO A 163 -12.32 -3.68 2.10
CA PRO A 163 -13.75 -3.47 1.83
C PRO A 163 -14.26 -4.16 0.56
N GLU A 164 -13.42 -4.25 -0.49
CA GLU A 164 -13.79 -4.94 -1.74
C GLU A 164 -13.75 -6.47 -1.64
N LEU A 165 -13.28 -7.02 -0.52
CA LEU A 165 -13.34 -8.46 -0.30
C LEU A 165 -14.63 -8.78 0.46
N ASP A 166 -15.46 -9.66 -0.11
CA ASP A 166 -16.63 -10.28 0.56
C ASP A 166 -16.24 -11.13 1.80
N GLY A 167 -14.96 -11.14 2.17
CA GLY A 167 -14.43 -11.81 3.34
C GLY A 167 -12.97 -11.46 3.62
N LYS A 168 -12.38 -12.19 4.57
CA LYS A 168 -10.95 -12.12 4.87
C LYS A 168 -10.18 -13.04 3.92
N MET A 169 -9.04 -12.57 3.42
CA MET A 169 -8.16 -13.36 2.60
C MET A 169 -7.01 -13.89 3.44
N GLU A 170 -7.01 -15.20 3.69
CA GLU A 170 -6.03 -15.85 4.56
C GLU A 170 -4.84 -16.37 3.75
N PHE A 171 -3.66 -16.37 4.37
CA PHE A 171 -2.43 -16.92 3.80
C PHE A 171 -1.50 -17.43 4.89
N GLU A 172 -0.57 -18.30 4.52
CA GLU A 172 0.56 -18.69 5.37
C GLU A 172 1.87 -18.21 4.73
N GLY A 173 2.83 -17.82 5.55
CA GLY A 173 4.12 -17.33 5.09
C GLY A 173 5.27 -17.76 5.97
N VAL A 174 6.39 -18.09 5.33
CA VAL A 174 7.66 -18.40 6.02
C VAL A 174 8.53 -17.16 6.06
N VAL A 175 9.07 -16.85 7.24
CA VAL A 175 10.06 -15.79 7.41
C VAL A 175 11.33 -16.17 6.64
N ARG A 176 11.68 -15.39 5.62
CA ARG A 176 12.93 -15.58 4.85
C ARG A 176 14.07 -14.76 5.43
N HIS A 177 13.78 -13.55 5.89
CA HIS A 177 14.75 -12.67 6.51
C HIS A 177 14.10 -11.88 7.65
N ALA A 178 14.89 -11.64 8.69
CA ALA A 178 14.49 -10.93 9.89
C ALA A 178 15.62 -9.99 10.34
N ARG A 179 15.29 -8.75 10.67
CA ARG A 179 16.22 -7.75 11.20
C ARG A 179 15.51 -6.92 12.25
N LEU A 180 16.19 -6.61 13.36
CA LEU A 180 15.65 -5.69 14.36
C LEU A 180 15.33 -4.33 13.73
N SER A 181 14.19 -3.76 14.10
CA SER A 181 13.79 -2.45 13.60
C SER A 181 14.56 -1.35 14.34
N GLU A 182 15.20 -0.47 13.59
CA GLU A 182 15.85 0.73 14.15
C GLU A 182 14.82 1.78 14.62
N ARG A 183 13.62 1.75 14.05
CA ARG A 183 12.55 2.73 14.33
C ARG A 183 11.57 2.29 15.42
N PHE A 184 11.44 0.98 15.65
CA PHE A 184 10.48 0.43 16.59
C PHE A 184 11.19 -0.50 17.58
N PRO A 185 11.39 -0.06 18.84
CA PRO A 185 11.95 -0.90 19.89
C PRO A 185 11.18 -2.23 20.01
N ASP A 186 11.91 -3.31 20.28
CA ASP A 186 11.38 -4.68 20.44
C ASP A 186 10.60 -5.22 19.23
N CYS A 187 10.75 -4.61 18.06
CA CYS A 187 10.13 -5.05 16.83
C CYS A 187 11.17 -5.53 15.81
N THR A 188 10.74 -6.44 14.94
CA THR A 188 11.54 -7.03 13.88
C THR A 188 10.93 -6.70 12.53
N LEU A 189 11.72 -6.18 11.60
CA LEU A 189 11.39 -6.17 10.18
C LEU A 189 11.54 -7.59 9.64
N VAL A 190 10.44 -8.18 9.20
CA VAL A 190 10.39 -9.50 8.59
C VAL A 190 10.01 -9.40 7.11
N GLY A 191 10.65 -10.25 6.31
CA GLY A 191 10.18 -10.58 4.96
C GLY A 191 9.60 -11.98 4.94
N LEU A 192 8.29 -12.07 4.70
CA LEU A 192 7.56 -13.31 4.55
C LEU A 192 7.52 -13.71 3.08
N MET A 193 7.72 -14.99 2.82
CA MET A 193 7.41 -15.63 1.53
C MET A 193 6.16 -16.47 1.71
N PHE A 194 5.16 -16.27 0.86
CA PHE A 194 3.92 -17.03 0.94
C PHE A 194 4.17 -18.52 0.66
N GLN A 195 3.54 -19.38 1.46
CA GLN A 195 3.42 -20.80 1.16
C GLN A 195 2.24 -20.97 0.22
N GLU A 196 2.50 -21.50 -0.97
CA GLU A 196 1.48 -21.86 -1.96
C GLU A 196 0.37 -20.80 -2.10
N PRO A 197 0.75 -19.54 -2.44
CA PRO A 197 -0.22 -18.45 -2.50
C PRO A 197 -1.36 -18.80 -3.47
N SER A 198 -2.60 -18.68 -2.99
CA SER A 198 -3.77 -18.96 -3.81
C SER A 198 -3.82 -18.03 -5.02
N THR A 199 -4.43 -18.49 -6.12
CA THR A 199 -4.64 -17.66 -7.32
C THR A 199 -5.46 -16.41 -6.99
N LEU A 200 -6.43 -16.54 -6.08
CA LEU A 200 -7.24 -15.44 -5.57
C LEU A 200 -6.40 -14.41 -4.80
N LEU A 201 -5.43 -14.86 -3.99
CA LEU A 201 -4.49 -13.97 -3.31
C LEU A 201 -3.60 -13.20 -4.28
N GLN A 202 -3.05 -13.90 -5.27
CA GLN A 202 -2.22 -13.27 -6.29
C GLN A 202 -3.03 -12.26 -7.12
N ALA A 203 -4.26 -12.60 -7.51
CA ALA A 203 -5.17 -11.71 -8.21
C ALA A 203 -5.50 -10.47 -7.36
N PHE A 204 -5.84 -10.63 -6.09
CA PHE A 204 -6.09 -9.49 -5.19
C PHE A 204 -4.90 -8.55 -5.08
N ILE A 205 -3.69 -9.08 -4.90
CA ILE A 205 -2.48 -8.26 -4.81
C ILE A 205 -2.25 -7.49 -6.11
N ARG A 206 -2.41 -8.14 -7.27
CA ARG A 206 -2.21 -7.53 -8.58
C ARG A 206 -3.30 -6.51 -8.91
N ASP A 207 -4.55 -6.88 -8.71
CA ASP A 207 -5.71 -6.21 -9.29
C ASP A 207 -6.40 -5.27 -8.31
N VAL A 208 -6.16 -5.39 -7.01
CA VAL A 208 -6.74 -4.47 -6.01
C VAL A 208 -5.63 -3.62 -5.40
N LEU A 209 -4.55 -4.24 -4.90
CA LEU A 209 -3.44 -3.48 -4.32
C LEU A 209 -2.51 -2.86 -5.38
N GLY A 210 -2.52 -3.39 -6.59
CA GLY A 210 -1.81 -2.85 -7.75
C GLY A 210 -2.60 -1.86 -8.58
N ARG A 211 -3.91 -1.66 -8.28
CA ARG A 211 -4.68 -0.57 -8.88
C ARG A 211 -4.19 0.75 -8.30
N ASP A 212 -3.67 1.60 -9.18
CA ASP A 212 -3.43 2.99 -8.85
C ASP A 212 -4.81 3.64 -8.58
N PRO A 213 -5.08 4.20 -7.39
CA PRO A 213 -6.37 4.81 -7.09
C PRO A 213 -6.73 5.99 -8.02
N GLY A 214 -5.78 6.46 -8.85
CA GLY A 214 -6.01 7.47 -9.89
C GLY A 214 -6.64 6.97 -11.21
N MET A 215 -6.98 5.69 -11.36
CA MET A 215 -7.52 5.13 -12.62
C MET A 215 -9.01 4.80 -12.64
N TYR A 216 -9.83 5.45 -11.81
CA TYR A 216 -11.29 5.40 -11.99
C TYR A 216 -11.79 6.68 -12.67
N SER A 217 -11.86 6.66 -14.01
CA SER A 217 -12.95 7.35 -14.70
C SER A 217 -14.01 6.29 -15.00
N LEU A 218 -14.95 6.07 -14.07
CA LEU A 218 -16.15 5.26 -14.30
C LEU A 218 -17.17 6.06 -15.13
N ASN A 219 -16.74 6.56 -16.29
CA ASN A 219 -17.68 6.89 -17.35
C ASN A 219 -17.75 5.67 -18.27
N PRO A 220 -18.92 5.03 -18.44
CA PRO A 220 -19.07 4.05 -19.50
C PRO A 220 -18.71 4.73 -20.83
N PRO A 221 -18.02 4.04 -21.76
CA PRO A 221 -17.65 4.64 -23.03
C PRO A 221 -18.92 5.13 -23.71
N THR A 222 -19.03 6.45 -23.89
CA THR A 222 -20.09 7.06 -24.71
C THR A 222 -20.09 6.33 -26.05
N PRO A 223 -21.20 5.70 -26.45
CA PRO A 223 -21.25 4.97 -27.70
C PRO A 223 -20.92 5.94 -28.85
N LYS A 224 -19.91 5.59 -29.66
CA LYS A 224 -19.53 6.38 -30.83
C LYS A 224 -20.77 6.64 -31.70
N PRO A 225 -21.02 7.88 -32.15
CA PRO A 225 -22.10 8.16 -33.07
C PRO A 225 -21.93 7.29 -34.32
N ARG A 226 -23.00 6.57 -34.65
CA ARG A 226 -23.04 5.68 -35.82
C ARG A 226 -22.82 6.54 -37.07
N PRO A 227 -21.87 6.20 -37.96
CA PRO A 227 -21.72 6.92 -39.21
C PRO A 227 -23.02 6.84 -40.02
N PRO A 228 -23.41 7.91 -40.74
CA PRO A 228 -24.62 7.90 -41.54
C PRO A 228 -24.53 6.78 -42.56
N SER A 229 -25.57 5.94 -42.59
CA SER A 229 -25.75 4.91 -43.60
C SER A 229 -25.69 5.56 -44.98
N ALA A 230 -24.67 5.21 -45.76
CA ALA A 230 -24.64 5.52 -47.17
C ALA A 230 -25.88 4.87 -47.81
N ARG A 231 -26.83 5.69 -48.23
CA ARG A 231 -27.90 5.27 -49.13
C ARG A 231 -27.23 4.91 -50.46
N SER A 232 -27.24 3.63 -50.79
CA SER A 232 -27.01 3.18 -52.17
C SER A 232 -28.12 3.74 -53.05
N ALA A 233 -27.73 4.52 -54.05
CA ALA A 233 -28.56 4.84 -55.21
C ALA A 233 -28.30 3.81 -56.30
#